data_AF-A0A0M3RC67-F1
#
_entry.id   AF-A0A0M3RC67-F1
#
_cell.length_a   1.000
_cell.length_b   1.000
_cell.length_c   1.000
_cell.angle_alpha   90.00
_cell.angle_beta   90.00
_cell.angle_gamma   90.00
#
_symmetry.space_group_name_H-M   'P 1'
#
loop_
_entity.id
_entity.type
_entity.pdbx_description
1 polymer ?
#
loop_
_entity_poly.entity_id
_entity_poly.type
_entity_poly.pdbx_seq_one_letter_code
_entity_poly.pdbx_strand_id
1 'polypeptide(L)'
;MSHDAHVYVKSQTEYEYTRRKRREDMRAQVTTFAIMIFLTLVSFTSVAAGFSKYYIVPIILLLAAIQVVLQLYYFMHMSEKGHAVTTFFLYTAATIGFTMLLTFLTIIWW
;
A
#
# COMPACT_ATOMS: atom_id res chain seq x y z
N MET A 1 -28.40 8.31 34.58
CA MET A 1 -28.77 7.30 33.56
C MET A 1 -27.48 6.66 33.07
N SER A 2 -27.01 5.65 33.80
CA SER A 2 -25.85 4.84 33.43
C SER A 2 -26.26 3.91 32.30
N HIS A 3 -25.68 4.12 31.11
CA HIS A 3 -25.86 3.20 30.00
C HIS A 3 -25.16 1.89 30.36
N ASP A 4 -25.93 0.82 30.46
CA ASP A 4 -25.42 -0.53 30.69
C ASP A 4 -24.48 -0.90 29.55
N ALA A 5 -23.18 -0.90 29.85
CA ALA A 5 -22.18 -1.49 28.98
C ALA A 5 -22.42 -2.99 29.00
N HIS A 6 -23.25 -3.47 28.06
CA HIS A 6 -23.37 -4.90 27.78
C HIS A 6 -21.99 -5.41 27.34
N VAL A 7 -21.21 -5.90 28.30
CA VAL A 7 -19.93 -6.56 28.05
C VAL A 7 -20.25 -7.85 27.31
N TYR A 8 -20.20 -7.80 25.98
CA TYR A 8 -20.27 -8.96 25.13
C TYR A 8 -19.00 -9.80 25.35
N VAL A 9 -19.06 -10.73 26.30
CA VAL A 9 -17.99 -11.69 26.55
C VAL A 9 -18.02 -12.69 25.40
N LYS A 10 -17.14 -12.48 24.42
CA LYS A 10 -16.92 -13.41 23.30
C LYS A 10 -16.71 -14.82 23.86
N SER A 11 -17.43 -15.80 23.32
CA SER A 11 -17.24 -17.20 23.74
C SER A 11 -15.82 -17.67 23.39
N GLN A 12 -15.30 -18.67 24.09
CA GLN A 12 -13.93 -19.16 23.83
C GLN A 12 -13.72 -19.60 22.38
N THR A 13 -14.76 -20.14 21.74
CA THR A 13 -14.75 -20.55 20.33
C THR A 13 -14.66 -19.37 19.37
N GLU A 14 -15.35 -18.25 19.66
CA GLU A 14 -15.23 -17.03 18.86
C GLU A 14 -13.86 -16.35 19.01
N TYR A 15 -13.25 -16.42 20.19
CA TYR A 15 -11.89 -15.92 20.42
C TYR A 15 -10.86 -16.71 19.60
N GLU A 16 -10.92 -18.04 19.67
CA GLU A 16 -10.10 -18.96 18.86
C GLU A 16 -10.24 -18.68 17.36
N TYR A 17 -11.47 -18.54 16.88
CA TYR A 17 -11.76 -18.27 15.46
C TYR A 17 -11.18 -16.91 15.02
N THR A 18 -11.40 -15.86 15.81
CA THR A 18 -10.87 -14.51 15.52
C THR A 18 -9.35 -14.49 15.52
N ARG A 19 -8.71 -15.25 16.42
CA ARG A 19 -7.25 -15.35 16.51
C ARG A 19 -6.65 -16.06 15.29
N ARG A 20 -7.31 -17.12 14.79
CA ARG A 20 -6.89 -17.83 13.57
C ARG A 20 -7.02 -16.93 12.34
N LYS A 21 -8.17 -16.27 12.18
CA LYS A 21 -8.42 -15.32 11.08
C LYS A 21 -7.39 -14.18 11.04
N ARG A 22 -7.12 -13.54 12.18
CA ARG A 22 -6.08 -12.49 12.28
C ARG A 22 -4.69 -12.97 11.89
N ARG A 23 -4.34 -14.23 12.19
CA ARG A 23 -3.04 -14.80 11.80
C ARG A 23 -2.93 -14.99 10.29
N GLU A 24 -4.02 -15.36 9.62
CA GLU A 24 -4.07 -15.50 8.16
C GLU A 24 -3.95 -14.12 7.50
N ASP A 25 -4.67 -13.12 8.00
CA ASP A 25 -4.60 -11.74 7.52
C ASP A 25 -3.19 -11.15 7.68
N MET A 26 -2.56 -11.36 8.84
CA MET A 26 -1.17 -10.93 9.08
C MET A 26 -0.17 -11.60 8.15
N ARG A 27 -0.37 -12.88 7.81
CA ARG A 27 0.52 -13.59 6.86
C ARG A 27 0.45 -12.94 5.48
N ALA A 28 -0.76 -12.66 4.98
CA ALA A 28 -0.93 -11.99 3.69
C ALA A 28 -0.25 -10.60 3.66
N GLN A 29 -0.36 -9.84 4.75
CA GLN A 29 0.28 -8.53 4.87
C GLN A 29 1.82 -8.65 4.85
N VAL A 30 2.38 -9.59 5.61
CA VAL A 30 3.84 -9.82 5.66
C VAL A 30 4.38 -10.33 4.32
N THR A 31 3.66 -11.25 3.64
CA THR A 31 4.05 -11.72 2.30
C THR A 31 4.12 -10.57 1.31
N THR A 32 3.13 -9.69 1.32
CA THR A 32 3.10 -8.54 0.40
C THR A 32 4.21 -7.55 0.72
N PHE A 33 4.43 -7.25 2.00
CA PHE A 33 5.52 -6.40 2.43
C PHE A 33 6.89 -6.93 1.97
N ALA A 34 7.09 -8.25 2.06
CA ALA A 34 8.30 -8.90 1.55
C ALA A 34 8.44 -8.75 0.03
N ILE A 35 7.35 -8.87 -0.74
CA ILE A 35 7.36 -8.65 -2.19
C ILE A 35 7.72 -7.19 -2.53
N MET A 36 7.18 -6.21 -1.80
CA MET A 36 7.51 -4.79 -2.02
C MET A 36 9.01 -4.54 -1.82
N ILE A 37 9.58 -5.03 -0.72
CA ILE A 37 11.02 -4.91 -0.44
C ILE A 37 11.84 -5.62 -1.50
N PHE A 38 11.42 -6.81 -1.93
CA PHE A 38 12.12 -7.54 -2.98
C PHE A 38 12.18 -6.74 -4.29
N LEU A 39 11.05 -6.18 -4.73
CA LEU A 39 10.97 -5.38 -5.95
C LEU A 39 11.78 -4.07 -5.84
N THR A 40 11.84 -3.42 -4.68
CA THR A 40 12.68 -2.23 -4.50
C THR A 40 14.17 -2.56 -4.52
N LEU A 41 14.57 -3.68 -3.90
CA LEU A 41 15.96 -4.15 -3.94
C LEU A 41 16.38 -4.44 -5.39
N VAL A 42 15.53 -5.08 -6.20
CA VAL A 42 15.80 -5.30 -7.62
C VAL A 42 16.01 -3.98 -8.38
N SER A 43 15.20 -2.96 -8.08
CA SER A 43 15.37 -1.64 -8.68
C SER A 43 16.71 -1.01 -8.30
N PHE A 44 17.12 -1.09 -7.04
CA PHE A 44 18.39 -0.50 -6.56
C PHE A 44 19.61 -1.27 -7.05
N THR A 45 19.58 -2.60 -7.06
CA THR A 45 20.67 -3.40 -7.61
C THR A 45 20.84 -3.17 -9.10
N SER A 46 19.74 -2.95 -9.83
CA SER A 46 19.78 -2.58 -11.25
C SER A 46 20.49 -1.24 -11.49
N VAL A 47 20.32 -0.25 -10.60
CA VAL A 47 21.12 1.00 -10.64
C VAL A 47 22.57 0.74 -10.29
N ALA A 48 22.82 -0.02 -9.23
CA ALA A 48 24.17 -0.29 -8.72
C ALA A 48 25.02 -1.10 -9.71
N ALA A 49 24.41 -1.96 -10.52
CA ALA A 49 25.06 -2.71 -11.58
C ALA A 49 25.57 -1.84 -12.75
N GLY A 50 25.22 -0.55 -12.78
CA GLY A 50 25.82 0.41 -13.71
C GLY A 50 25.34 0.28 -15.16
N PHE A 51 24.16 -0.29 -15.41
CA PHE A 51 23.56 -0.26 -16.75
C PHE A 51 23.38 1.18 -17.25
N SER A 52 23.31 1.35 -18.57
CA SER A 52 23.14 2.68 -19.18
C SER A 52 21.82 3.33 -18.73
N LYS A 53 21.90 4.62 -18.38
CA LYS A 53 20.77 5.42 -17.86
C LYS A 53 19.53 5.35 -18.76
N TYR A 54 19.73 5.25 -20.07
CA TYR A 54 18.63 5.16 -21.04
C TYR A 54 17.78 3.89 -20.90
N TYR A 55 18.36 2.79 -20.42
CA TYR A 55 17.63 1.54 -20.18
C TYR A 55 17.13 1.44 -18.74
N ILE A 56 17.90 1.94 -17.78
CA ILE A 56 17.54 1.87 -16.36
C ILE A 56 16.32 2.74 -16.05
N VAL A 57 16.32 4.00 -16.49
CA VAL A 57 15.28 4.98 -16.11
C VAL A 57 13.86 4.49 -16.42
N PRO A 58 13.52 4.01 -17.63
CA PRO A 58 12.17 3.52 -17.90
C PRO A 58 11.82 2.25 -17.10
N ILE A 59 12.78 1.36 -16.85
CA ILE A 59 12.58 0.15 -16.04
C ILE A 59 12.24 0.52 -14.58
N ILE A 60 12.97 1.47 -14.00
CA ILE A 60 12.72 1.93 -12.64
C ILE A 60 11.39 2.66 -12.53
N LEU A 61 11.05 3.49 -13.51
CA LEU A 61 9.73 4.16 -13.53
C LEU A 61 8.59 3.15 -13.59
N LEU A 62 8.73 2.09 -14.39
CA LEU A 62 7.76 1.00 -14.45
C LEU A 62 7.65 0.27 -13.10
N LEU A 63 8.78 -0.09 -12.49
CA LEU A 63 8.81 -0.71 -11.16
C LEU A 63 8.21 0.21 -10.09
N ALA A 64 8.48 1.52 -10.15
CA ALA A 64 7.92 2.52 -9.24
C ALA A 64 6.40 2.65 -9.40
N ALA A 65 5.88 2.62 -10.63
CA ALA A 65 4.44 2.60 -10.87
C ALA A 65 3.78 1.33 -10.27
N ILE A 66 4.40 0.16 -10.48
CA ILE A 66 3.94 -1.10 -9.88
C ILE A 66 3.95 -1.01 -8.34
N GLN A 67 5.00 -0.40 -7.76
CA GLN A 67 5.08 -0.18 -6.31
C GLN A 67 3.92 0.68 -5.80
N VAL A 68 3.60 1.79 -6.47
CA VAL A 68 2.47 2.64 -6.09
C VAL A 68 1.16 1.86 -6.14
N VAL A 69 0.92 1.08 -7.20
CA VAL A 69 -0.31 0.26 -7.31
C VAL A 69 -0.39 -0.80 -6.21
N LEU A 70 0.70 -1.54 -5.97
CA LEU A 70 0.74 -2.58 -4.94
C LEU A 70 0.58 -2.00 -3.53
N GLN A 71 1.20 -0.85 -3.26
CA GLN A 71 1.03 -0.15 -2.00
C GLN A 71 -0.42 0.28 -1.81
N LEU A 72 -1.04 0.87 -2.82
CA LEU A 72 -2.43 1.28 -2.77
C LEU A 72 -3.37 0.07 -2.59
N TYR A 73 -3.18 -1.01 -3.34
CA TYR A 73 -4.05 -2.20 -3.29
C TYR A 73 -3.98 -2.95 -1.95
N TYR A 74 -2.81 -3.05 -1.32
CA TYR A 74 -2.65 -3.79 -0.07
C TYR A 74 -2.77 -2.94 1.20
N PHE A 75 -2.34 -1.67 1.20
CA PHE A 75 -2.60 -0.80 2.34
C PHE A 75 -4.08 -0.41 2.44
N MET A 76 -4.77 -0.24 1.31
CA MET A 76 -6.22 -0.13 1.31
C MET A 76 -6.83 -1.51 1.18
N HIS A 77 -7.04 -2.16 2.32
CA HIS A 77 -7.73 -3.45 2.48
C HIS A 77 -9.10 -3.47 1.78
N MET A 78 -9.11 -3.61 0.45
CA MET A 78 -10.29 -3.53 -0.43
C MET A 78 -11.15 -4.82 -0.37
N SER A 79 -10.97 -5.62 0.67
CA SER A 79 -11.71 -6.86 0.92
C SER A 79 -13.00 -6.63 1.72
N GLU A 80 -13.15 -5.49 2.41
CA GLU A 80 -14.34 -5.19 3.22
C GLU A 80 -15.27 -4.16 2.57
N LYS A 81 -16.55 -4.53 2.44
CA LYS A 81 -17.61 -3.80 1.74
C LYS A 81 -17.96 -2.49 2.46
N GLY A 82 -17.52 -1.35 1.93
CA GLY A 82 -17.92 -0.02 2.40
C GLY A 82 -17.08 1.19 1.94
N HIS A 83 -16.32 1.11 0.85
CA HIS A 83 -15.14 1.96 0.64
C HIS A 83 -15.33 3.19 -0.27
N ALA A 84 -16.39 3.97 -0.09
CA ALA A 84 -16.51 5.28 -0.75
C ALA A 84 -15.42 6.26 -0.28
N VAL A 85 -15.12 6.26 1.02
CA VAL A 85 -14.11 7.16 1.62
C VAL A 85 -12.69 6.81 1.17
N THR A 86 -12.37 5.53 1.10
CA THR A 86 -11.06 5.03 0.67
C THR A 86 -10.77 5.36 -0.80
N THR A 87 -11.76 5.15 -1.69
CA THR A 87 -11.65 5.55 -3.10
C THR A 87 -11.57 7.07 -3.27
N PHE A 88 -12.32 7.84 -2.46
CA PHE A 88 -12.24 9.30 -2.47
C PHE A 88 -10.85 9.81 -2.06
N PHE A 89 -10.28 9.24 -1.00
CA PHE A 89 -8.94 9.60 -0.53
C PHE A 89 -7.86 9.22 -1.55
N LEU A 90 -8.03 8.09 -2.23
CA LEU A 90 -7.16 7.65 -3.32
C LEU A 90 -7.13 8.64 -4.47
N TYR A 91 -8.30 9.00 -4.99
CA TYR A 91 -8.40 9.96 -6.11
C TYR A 91 -7.84 11.31 -5.71
N THR A 92 -8.16 11.80 -4.51
CA THR A 92 -7.65 13.07 -4.00
C THR A 92 -6.13 13.05 -3.85
N ALA A 93 -5.56 12.01 -3.24
CA ALA A 93 -4.12 11.87 -3.08
C ALA A 93 -3.39 11.73 -4.43
N ALA A 94 -3.97 10.99 -5.37
CA ALA A 94 -3.43 10.87 -6.72
C ALA A 94 -3.45 12.22 -7.47
N THR A 95 -4.55 12.96 -7.39
CA THR A 95 -4.67 14.30 -8.02
C THR A 95 -3.69 15.30 -7.40
N ILE A 96 -3.59 15.36 -6.07
CA ILE A 96 -2.65 16.25 -5.38
C ILE A 96 -1.21 15.87 -5.70
N GLY A 97 -0.86 14.58 -5.60
CA GLY A 97 0.48 14.09 -5.91
C GLY A 97 0.89 14.34 -7.36
N PHE A 98 -0.01 14.09 -8.31
CA PHE A 98 0.23 14.37 -9.73
C PHE A 98 0.41 15.86 -10.00
N THR A 99 -0.45 16.71 -9.44
CA THR A 99 -0.37 18.17 -9.60
C THR A 99 0.91 18.73 -8.98
N MET A 100 1.31 18.20 -7.82
CA MET A 100 2.55 18.59 -7.14
C MET A 100 3.77 18.19 -7.98
N LEU A 101 3.82 16.95 -8.49
CA LEU A 101 4.90 16.51 -9.38
C LEU A 101 5.00 17.37 -10.64
N LEU A 102 3.88 17.66 -11.31
CA LEU A 102 3.85 18.56 -12.46
C LEU A 102 4.41 19.94 -12.10
N THR A 103 3.94 20.54 -11.00
CA THR A 103 4.40 21.86 -10.54
C THR A 103 5.92 21.89 -10.31
N PHE A 104 6.48 20.87 -9.66
CA PHE A 104 7.92 20.80 -9.42
C PHE A 104 8.72 20.60 -10.71
N LEU A 105 8.23 19.77 -11.63
CA LEU A 105 8.91 19.50 -12.90
C LEU A 105 8.83 20.69 -13.87
N THR A 106 7.72 21.42 -13.92
CA THR A 106 7.48 22.47 -14.94
C THR A 106 7.75 23.89 -14.46
N ILE A 107 7.52 24.21 -13.17
CA ILE A 107 7.63 25.59 -12.66
C ILE A 107 8.89 25.79 -11.84
N ILE A 108 9.29 24.82 -11.00
CA ILE A 108 10.40 25.00 -10.05
C ILE A 108 11.76 24.63 -10.66
N TRP A 109 11.81 23.70 -11.62
CA TRP A 109 13.06 23.24 -12.23
C TRP A 109 13.53 24.13 -13.41
N TRP A 110 13.11 25.39 -13.44
CA TRP A 110 13.55 26.40 -14.41
C TRP A 110 13.99 27.65 -13.66
#